data_AF-A0A2A4RMN1-F1
#
_entry.id   AF-A0A2A4RMN1-F1
#
_cell.length_a   1.000
_cell.length_b   1.000
_cell.length_c   1.000
_cell.angle_alpha   90.00
_cell.angle_beta   90.00
_cell.angle_gamma   90.00
#
_symmetry.space_group_name_H-M   'P 1'
#
loop_
_entity.id
_entity.type
_entity.pdbx_description
1 polymer ?
#
loop_
_entity_poly.entity_id
_entity_poly.type
_entity_poly.pdbx_seq_one_letter_code
_entity_poly.pdbx_strand_id
1 'polypeptide(L)'
;MQLGPSEIIKPPADQPALVEQADVQASDTTGNADTGTIQANEGVAIQRIFNRLQSGDSQLPNALLIGGVLLMLIILMRKLRKNHKANAKRSNKQLSPSKRIANIHAQANATMDPAYRVMVDAEEMARRLGATLDNKAARLELLIEEADRKLAILNRSLANPVQSALEDHSAPIQPSRTIDPSLLDRARMEQDLEERQTRVAGRIEPNYPQPSPAPEPVIEEPISIQSQVIELAASGLSNIEIAHQLKQPIGQVELILNLRKQQG
;
A
#
# COMPACT_ATOMS: atom_id res chain seq x y z
N MET A 1 33.07 -13.32 -36.90
CA MET A 1 32.32 -12.13 -36.47
C MET A 1 32.99 -11.61 -35.21
N GLN A 2 33.57 -10.42 -35.32
CA GLN A 2 34.55 -9.84 -34.39
C GLN A 2 33.79 -8.88 -33.47
N LEU A 3 33.70 -9.19 -32.17
CA LEU A 3 33.06 -8.33 -31.18
C LEU A 3 34.07 -7.27 -30.73
N GLY A 4 33.75 -6.00 -30.97
CA GLY A 4 34.57 -4.85 -30.59
C GLY A 4 34.52 -4.54 -29.08
N PRO A 5 35.49 -3.76 -28.56
CA PRO A 5 35.62 -3.45 -27.14
C PRO A 5 34.60 -2.42 -26.68
N SER A 6 33.94 -2.69 -25.56
CA SER A 6 32.97 -1.81 -24.90
C SER A 6 33.68 -0.60 -24.28
N GLU A 7 33.29 0.61 -24.70
CA GLU A 7 33.71 1.86 -24.08
C GLU A 7 33.25 1.96 -22.63
N ILE A 8 34.21 2.17 -21.74
CA ILE A 8 34.03 2.43 -20.31
C ILE A 8 33.64 3.90 -20.16
N ILE A 9 32.36 4.15 -19.85
CA ILE A 9 31.86 5.50 -19.51
C ILE A 9 32.32 5.84 -18.09
N LYS A 10 33.27 6.77 -18.00
CA LYS A 10 33.79 7.35 -16.76
C LYS A 10 32.84 8.46 -16.28
N PRO A 11 32.32 8.43 -15.04
CA PRO A 11 31.54 9.55 -14.51
C PRO A 11 32.45 10.76 -14.17
N PRO A 12 31.98 12.00 -14.37
CA PRO A 12 32.74 13.19 -14.03
C PRO A 12 32.79 13.38 -12.50
N ALA A 13 34.02 13.46 -11.99
CA ALA A 13 34.32 14.06 -10.71
C ALA A 13 34.31 15.59 -10.84
N ASP A 14 34.12 16.26 -9.70
CA ASP A 14 34.25 17.70 -9.43
C ASP A 14 33.08 18.61 -9.83
N GLN A 15 32.23 18.94 -8.85
CA GLN A 15 31.93 20.35 -8.50
C GLN A 15 31.62 20.50 -6.99
N PRO A 16 32.41 21.28 -6.24
CA PRO A 16 32.08 21.72 -4.89
C PRO A 16 31.36 23.10 -4.87
N ALA A 17 30.47 23.23 -3.89
CA ALA A 17 30.05 24.45 -3.18
C ALA A 17 29.53 25.65 -3.98
N LEU A 18 28.28 26.04 -3.72
CA LEU A 18 27.92 27.44 -3.52
C LEU A 18 26.77 27.58 -2.52
N VAL A 19 27.08 28.36 -1.49
CA VAL A 19 26.20 28.92 -0.47
C VAL A 19 25.35 30.00 -1.12
N GLU A 20 24.04 29.98 -0.92
CA GLU A 20 23.20 31.17 -1.12
C GLU A 20 22.24 31.31 0.07
N GLN A 21 22.71 32.06 1.07
CA GLN A 21 21.88 32.70 2.07
C GLN A 21 21.17 33.88 1.40
N ALA A 22 19.85 33.81 1.26
CA ALA A 22 19.03 34.97 0.97
C ALA A 22 18.15 35.26 2.19
N ASP A 23 18.59 36.27 2.94
CA ASP A 23 17.78 37.07 3.85
C ASP A 23 16.53 37.58 3.13
N VAL A 24 15.35 37.32 3.70
CA VAL A 24 14.17 38.15 3.47
C VAL A 24 13.63 38.56 4.83
N GLN A 25 14.19 39.66 5.33
CA GLN A 25 13.56 40.52 6.32
C GLN A 25 12.38 41.21 5.64
N ALA A 26 11.15 40.81 6.01
CA ALA A 26 9.96 41.63 5.84
C ALA A 26 9.54 42.14 7.22
N SER A 27 10.08 43.32 7.52
CA SER A 27 9.71 44.19 8.62
C SER A 27 8.37 44.87 8.30
N ASP A 28 7.28 44.40 8.88
CA ASP A 28 6.07 45.21 9.03
C ASP A 28 5.99 45.74 10.46
N THR A 29 6.27 47.04 10.53
CA THR A 29 6.16 47.91 11.68
C THR A 29 4.83 48.62 11.55
N THR A 30 3.92 48.47 12.52
CA THR A 30 3.00 49.53 12.98
C THR A 30 2.11 48.99 14.10
N GLY A 31 2.42 49.37 15.33
CA GLY A 31 1.62 49.09 16.53
C GLY A 31 2.02 50.06 17.62
N ASN A 32 1.35 51.20 17.62
CA ASN A 32 1.67 52.41 18.37
C ASN A 32 1.43 52.28 19.89
N ALA A 33 2.30 52.93 20.65
CA ALA A 33 2.10 53.64 21.92
C ALA A 33 1.04 53.15 22.93
N ASP A 34 1.49 52.59 24.06
CA ASP A 34 1.41 53.27 25.36
C ASP A 34 1.99 52.37 26.45
N THR A 35 3.15 52.73 26.98
CA THR A 35 3.61 52.17 28.26
C THR A 35 4.37 53.27 29.00
N GLY A 36 3.66 53.86 29.95
CA GLY A 36 4.21 54.85 30.87
C GLY A 36 5.45 54.30 31.56
N THR A 37 6.52 55.08 31.48
CA THR A 37 7.73 54.95 32.27
C THR A 37 7.41 55.18 33.74
N ILE A 38 7.24 54.11 34.51
CA ILE A 38 7.43 54.15 35.97
C ILE A 38 8.94 54.04 36.19
N GLN A 39 9.58 55.20 36.20
CA GLN A 39 10.97 55.34 36.58
C GLN A 39 11.06 55.59 38.08
N ALA A 40 12.05 54.94 38.69
CA ALA A 40 12.61 55.16 40.01
C ALA A 40 11.97 54.39 41.19
N ASN A 41 12.86 53.59 41.80
CA ASN A 41 12.95 53.32 43.25
C ASN A 41 12.60 51.90 43.78
N GLU A 42 12.72 50.85 42.98
CA GLU A 42 12.66 49.45 43.48
C GLU A 42 14.03 48.79 43.73
N GLY A 43 15.13 49.38 43.26
CA GLY A 43 16.46 48.75 43.33
C GLY A 43 17.02 48.55 44.73
N VAL A 44 16.62 49.37 45.71
CA VAL A 44 17.19 49.33 47.07
C VAL A 44 16.44 48.38 48.02
N ALA A 45 15.18 48.04 47.72
CA ALA A 45 14.40 47.11 48.53
C ALA A 45 14.83 45.65 48.31
N ILE A 46 15.16 45.28 47.06
CA ILE A 46 15.54 43.90 46.70
C ILE A 46 16.91 43.53 47.31
N GLN A 47 17.85 44.48 47.38
CA GLN A 47 19.19 44.23 47.93
C GLN A 47 19.21 43.98 49.45
N ARG A 48 18.25 44.53 50.22
CA ARG A 48 18.14 44.26 51.66
C ARG A 48 17.54 42.88 51.96
N ILE A 49 16.70 42.36 51.08
CA ILE A 49 16.17 40.99 51.19
C ILE A 49 17.29 39.99 50.93
N PHE A 50 18.17 40.27 49.98
CA PHE A 50 19.26 39.37 49.59
C PHE A 50 20.29 39.18 50.71
N ASN A 51 20.68 40.25 51.40
CA ASN A 51 21.66 40.16 52.50
C ASN A 51 21.10 39.45 53.76
N ARG A 52 19.77 39.34 53.90
CA ARG A 52 19.13 38.60 55.01
C ARG A 52 19.05 37.10 54.77
N LEU A 53 19.22 36.65 53.53
CA LEU A 53 19.22 35.24 53.13
C LEU A 53 20.59 34.57 53.27
N GLN A 54 21.67 35.34 53.45
CA GLN A 54 23.05 34.84 53.41
C GLN A 54 23.65 34.53 54.79
N SER A 55 22.99 34.91 55.88
CA SER A 55 23.43 34.62 57.24
C SER A 55 22.96 33.23 57.73
N GLY A 56 23.82 32.23 57.55
CA GLY A 56 24.26 31.39 58.67
C GLY A 56 23.73 29.96 58.79
N ASP A 57 22.43 29.72 58.99
CA ASP A 57 21.98 28.42 59.55
C ASP A 57 20.56 27.99 59.12
N SER A 58 20.02 28.55 58.04
CA SER A 58 18.62 28.32 57.69
C SER A 58 18.46 27.25 56.62
N GLN A 59 17.56 26.29 56.83
CA GLN A 59 17.09 25.30 55.83
C GLN A 59 16.39 25.94 54.61
N LEU A 60 16.45 27.27 54.48
CA LEU A 60 15.87 28.09 53.43
C LEU A 60 16.35 27.78 52.01
N PRO A 61 17.65 27.54 51.71
CA PRO A 61 18.07 27.22 50.35
C PRO A 61 17.52 25.85 49.91
N ASN A 62 17.42 24.89 50.84
CA ASN A 62 16.80 23.59 50.57
C ASN A 62 15.28 23.73 50.36
N ALA A 63 14.60 24.54 51.18
CA ALA A 63 13.18 24.83 51.00
C ALA A 63 12.89 25.53 49.67
N LEU A 64 13.76 26.43 49.22
CA LEU A 64 13.64 27.11 47.94
C LEU A 64 13.82 26.15 46.75
N LEU A 65 14.79 25.24 46.82
CA LEU A 65 15.00 24.21 45.79
C LEU A 65 13.80 23.27 45.69
N ILE A 66 13.30 22.78 46.83
CA ILE A 66 12.11 21.92 46.87
C ILE A 66 10.90 22.67 46.29
N GLY A 67 10.71 23.93 46.68
CA GLY A 67 9.63 24.78 46.15
C GLY A 67 9.72 24.98 44.64
N GLY A 68 10.93 25.22 44.11
CA GLY A 68 11.18 25.38 42.68
C GLY A 68 10.86 24.12 41.87
N VAL A 69 11.30 22.95 42.35
CA VAL A 69 10.99 21.66 41.72
C VAL A 69 9.49 21.39 41.74
N LEU A 70 8.83 21.64 42.87
CA LEU A 70 7.39 21.41 43.02
C LEU A 70 6.58 22.33 42.09
N LEU A 71 6.98 23.60 41.95
CA LEU A 71 6.37 24.55 41.02
C LEU A 71 6.57 24.13 39.55
N MET A 72 7.77 23.64 39.19
CA MET A 72 8.04 23.09 37.86
C MET A 72 7.15 21.87 37.57
N LEU A 73 6.98 20.97 38.55
CA LEU A 73 6.13 19.78 38.45
C LEU A 73 4.66 20.15 38.24
N ILE A 74 4.17 21.18 38.93
CA ILE A 74 2.81 21.71 38.76
C ILE A 74 2.62 22.29 37.35
N ILE A 75 3.58 23.06 36.83
CA ILE A 75 3.52 23.61 35.47
C ILE A 75 3.51 22.49 34.43
N LEU A 76 4.33 21.45 34.63
CA LEU A 76 4.39 20.29 33.75
C LEU A 76 3.06 19.52 33.75
N MET A 77 2.51 19.22 34.93
CA MET A 77 1.21 18.56 35.05
C MET A 77 0.07 19.39 34.45
N ARG A 78 0.12 20.72 34.58
CA ARG A 78 -0.88 21.62 33.99
C ARG A 78 -0.79 21.65 32.46
N LYS A 79 0.41 21.58 31.89
CA LYS A 79 0.64 21.47 30.43
C LYS A 79 0.21 20.10 29.89
N LEU A 80 0.54 19.00 30.58
CA LEU A 80 0.09 17.65 30.22
C LEU A 80 -1.44 17.53 30.25
N ARG A 81 -2.10 18.01 31.31
CA ARG A 81 -3.57 17.99 31.40
C ARG A 81 -4.26 18.78 30.29
N LYS A 82 -3.69 19.92 29.87
CA LYS A 82 -4.25 20.73 28.78
C LYS A 82 -4.17 19.99 27.44
N ASN A 83 -3.09 19.26 27.20
CA ASN A 83 -2.91 18.47 25.97
C ASN A 83 -3.79 17.21 25.93
N HIS A 84 -4.00 16.54 27.07
CA HIS A 84 -4.87 15.35 27.11
C HIS A 84 -6.34 15.67 26.81
N LYS A 85 -6.86 16.83 27.24
CA LYS A 85 -8.26 17.21 26.92
C LYS A 85 -8.48 17.53 25.43
N ALA A 86 -7.46 18.05 24.73
CA ALA A 86 -7.54 18.29 23.28
C ALA A 86 -7.49 16.98 22.48
N ASN A 87 -6.71 16.00 22.94
CA ASN A 87 -6.59 14.69 22.27
C ASN A 87 -7.76 13.74 22.58
N ALA A 88 -8.35 13.81 23.78
CA ALA A 88 -9.51 12.99 24.14
C ALA A 88 -10.76 13.32 23.30
N LYS A 89 -10.89 14.55 22.79
CA LYS A 89 -11.98 14.91 21.84
C LYS A 89 -11.69 14.47 20.39
N ARG A 90 -10.45 14.13 20.06
CA ARG A 90 -10.04 13.65 18.72
C ARG A 90 -10.05 12.12 18.62
N SER A 91 -9.88 11.40 19.73
CA SER A 91 -9.87 9.93 19.72
C SER A 91 -11.24 9.30 19.47
N ASN A 92 -12.35 9.99 19.74
CA ASN A 92 -13.70 9.48 19.46
C ASN A 92 -14.21 9.83 18.03
N LYS A 93 -13.33 10.41 17.20
CA LYS A 93 -13.58 10.66 15.77
C LYS A 93 -12.48 9.97 14.97
N GLN A 94 -12.19 8.71 15.30
CA GLN A 94 -11.37 7.85 14.46
C GLN A 94 -11.96 7.90 13.06
N LEU A 95 -11.27 8.62 12.17
CA LEU A 95 -11.58 8.62 10.75
C LEU A 95 -11.65 7.15 10.34
N SER A 96 -12.80 6.75 9.78
CA SER A 96 -13.04 5.41 9.25
C SER A 96 -11.77 4.90 8.54
N PRO A 97 -11.35 3.64 8.74
CA PRO A 97 -10.18 3.05 8.09
C PRO A 97 -10.08 3.40 6.59
N SER A 98 -11.21 3.48 5.90
CA SER A 98 -11.32 3.89 4.50
C SER A 98 -10.75 5.29 4.22
N LYS A 99 -10.94 6.27 5.13
CA LYS A 99 -10.38 7.63 4.99
C LYS A 99 -8.88 7.68 5.23
N ARG A 100 -8.33 6.80 6.08
CA ARG A 100 -6.87 6.71 6.27
C ARG A 100 -6.20 6.17 5.01
N ILE A 101 -6.78 5.12 4.42
CA ILE A 101 -6.31 4.52 3.18
C ILE A 101 -6.38 5.54 2.04
N ALA A 102 -7.51 6.26 1.90
CA ALA A 102 -7.65 7.32 0.89
C ALA A 102 -6.59 8.43 1.03
N ASN A 103 -6.26 8.85 2.25
CA ASN A 103 -5.23 9.87 2.47
C ASN A 103 -3.82 9.35 2.17
N ILE A 104 -3.52 8.09 2.48
CA ILE A 104 -2.24 7.47 2.14
C ILE A 104 -2.08 7.36 0.62
N HIS A 105 -3.13 6.93 -0.10
CA HIS A 105 -3.12 6.90 -1.56
C HIS A 105 -2.99 8.31 -2.16
N ALA A 106 -3.70 9.31 -1.62
CA ALA A 106 -3.60 10.68 -2.10
C ALA A 106 -2.19 11.26 -1.90
N GLN A 107 -1.56 10.96 -0.77
CA GLN A 107 -0.20 11.41 -0.48
C GLN A 107 0.84 10.69 -1.36
N ALA A 108 0.73 9.36 -1.51
CA ALA A 108 1.60 8.60 -2.41
C ALA A 108 1.47 9.07 -3.88
N ASN A 109 0.24 9.37 -4.30
CA ASN A 109 -0.03 9.94 -5.62
C ASN A 109 0.63 11.32 -5.77
N ALA A 110 0.53 12.21 -4.78
CA ALA A 110 1.13 13.54 -4.87
C ALA A 110 2.67 13.52 -4.99
N THR A 111 3.31 12.46 -4.48
CA THR A 111 4.78 12.33 -4.50
C THR A 111 5.33 11.58 -5.72
N MET A 112 4.50 10.87 -6.48
CA MET A 112 4.98 10.15 -7.67
C MET A 112 5.17 11.10 -8.85
N ASP A 113 6.34 11.01 -9.48
CA ASP A 113 6.65 11.68 -10.73
C ASP A 113 5.62 11.28 -11.82
N PRO A 114 5.02 12.24 -12.56
CA PRO A 114 4.13 11.94 -13.68
C PRO A 114 4.71 10.94 -14.68
N ALA A 115 6.03 10.91 -14.90
CA ALA A 115 6.66 9.93 -15.79
C ALA A 115 6.54 8.49 -15.26
N TYR A 116 6.71 8.32 -13.93
CA TYR A 116 6.57 7.02 -13.27
C TYR A 116 5.15 6.48 -13.37
N ARG A 117 4.14 7.35 -13.26
CA ARG A 117 2.73 6.95 -13.41
C ARG A 117 2.43 6.37 -14.79
N VAL A 118 2.88 7.03 -15.85
CA VAL A 118 2.67 6.53 -17.22
C VAL A 118 3.35 5.18 -17.42
N MET A 119 4.52 4.96 -16.82
CA MET A 119 5.23 3.68 -16.91
C MET A 119 4.46 2.56 -16.18
N VAL A 120 3.94 2.82 -14.99
CA VAL A 120 3.11 1.87 -14.24
C VAL A 120 1.82 1.55 -15.01
N ASP A 121 1.15 2.57 -15.55
CA ASP A 121 -0.07 2.38 -16.36
C ASP A 121 0.23 1.57 -17.63
N ALA A 122 1.38 1.79 -18.27
CA ALA A 122 1.82 1.03 -19.43
C ALA A 122 2.12 -0.44 -19.07
N GLU A 123 2.77 -0.69 -17.92
CA GLU A 123 3.02 -2.04 -17.42
C GLU A 123 1.71 -2.78 -17.09
N GLU A 124 0.77 -2.10 -16.43
CA GLU A 124 -0.55 -2.66 -16.11
C GLU A 124 -1.35 -2.95 -17.38
N MET A 125 -1.31 -2.05 -18.38
CA MET A 125 -1.93 -2.26 -19.68
C MET A 125 -1.29 -3.45 -20.41
N ALA A 126 0.03 -3.58 -20.40
CA ALA A 126 0.74 -4.72 -21.00
C ALA A 126 0.36 -6.03 -20.32
N ARG A 127 0.29 -6.05 -18.99
CA ARG A 127 -0.13 -7.24 -18.22
C ARG A 127 -1.57 -7.64 -18.53
N ARG A 128 -2.47 -6.67 -18.63
CA ARG A 128 -3.87 -6.90 -19.01
C ARG A 128 -3.99 -7.41 -20.44
N LEU A 129 -3.25 -6.82 -21.38
CA LEU A 129 -3.22 -7.27 -22.77
C LEU A 129 -2.70 -8.71 -22.87
N GLY A 130 -1.63 -9.04 -22.14
CA GLY A 130 -1.11 -10.41 -22.04
C GLY A 130 -2.19 -11.39 -21.62
N ALA A 131 -2.85 -11.15 -20.49
CA ALA A 131 -3.94 -12.01 -20.01
C ALA A 131 -5.09 -12.17 -21.04
N THR A 132 -5.44 -11.11 -21.78
CA THR A 132 -6.47 -11.22 -22.83
C THR A 132 -6.01 -12.02 -24.04
N LEU A 133 -4.73 -11.93 -24.40
CA LEU A 133 -4.16 -12.72 -25.49
C LEU A 133 -4.06 -14.18 -25.11
N ASP A 134 -3.65 -14.49 -23.88
CA ASP A 134 -3.58 -15.88 -23.38
C ASP A 134 -4.96 -16.56 -23.41
N ASN A 135 -6.00 -15.85 -22.96
CA ASN A 135 -7.38 -16.36 -23.03
C ASN A 135 -7.85 -16.58 -24.48
N LYS A 136 -7.45 -15.71 -25.41
CA LYS A 136 -7.79 -15.86 -26.83
C LYS A 136 -7.01 -17.02 -27.47
N ALA A 137 -5.74 -17.20 -27.10
CA ALA A 137 -4.91 -18.31 -27.57
C ALA A 137 -5.50 -19.65 -27.11
N ALA A 138 -5.84 -19.78 -25.83
CA ALA A 138 -6.51 -20.97 -25.30
C ALA A 138 -7.84 -21.29 -26.02
N ARG A 139 -8.63 -20.26 -26.35
CA ARG A 139 -9.86 -20.44 -27.14
C ARG A 139 -9.58 -20.89 -28.57
N LEU A 140 -8.52 -20.38 -29.20
CA LEU A 140 -8.12 -20.80 -30.55
C LEU A 140 -7.61 -22.24 -30.56
N GLU A 141 -6.85 -22.66 -29.55
CA GLU A 141 -6.40 -24.05 -29.39
C GLU A 141 -7.60 -25.01 -29.31
N LEU A 142 -8.62 -24.67 -28.51
CA LEU A 142 -9.84 -25.47 -28.41
C LEU A 142 -10.59 -25.56 -29.75
N LEU A 143 -10.72 -24.44 -30.47
CA LEU A 143 -11.37 -24.42 -31.78
C LEU A 143 -10.61 -25.24 -32.83
N ILE A 144 -9.27 -25.24 -32.78
CA ILE A 144 -8.43 -26.06 -33.66
C ILE A 144 -8.65 -27.54 -33.35
N GLU A 145 -8.64 -27.94 -32.07
CA GLU A 145 -8.90 -29.33 -31.67
C GLU A 145 -10.31 -29.79 -32.12
N GLU A 146 -11.31 -28.93 -31.99
CA GLU A 146 -12.67 -29.23 -32.46
C GLU A 146 -12.74 -29.39 -33.98
N ALA A 147 -12.04 -28.52 -34.73
CA ALA A 147 -11.96 -28.60 -36.18
C ALA A 147 -11.26 -29.89 -36.64
N ASP A 148 -10.15 -30.25 -36.01
CA ASP A 148 -9.41 -31.48 -36.31
C ASP A 148 -10.25 -32.72 -35.99
N ARG A 149 -10.99 -32.71 -34.87
CA ARG A 149 -11.93 -33.79 -34.54
C ARG A 149 -13.01 -33.95 -35.61
N LYS A 150 -13.59 -32.84 -36.09
CA LYS A 150 -14.59 -32.86 -37.18
C LYS A 150 -14.00 -33.37 -38.50
N LEU A 151 -12.78 -32.95 -38.85
CA LEU A 151 -12.07 -33.44 -40.03
C LEU A 151 -11.79 -34.94 -39.95
N ALA A 152 -11.40 -35.46 -38.78
CA ALA A 152 -11.19 -36.89 -38.58
C ALA A 152 -12.48 -37.71 -38.78
N ILE A 153 -13.63 -37.20 -38.29
CA ILE A 153 -14.94 -37.82 -38.50
C ILE A 153 -15.30 -37.84 -40.00
N LEU A 154 -15.11 -36.72 -40.70
CA LEU A 154 -15.37 -36.61 -42.14
C LEU A 154 -14.46 -37.53 -42.97
N ASN A 155 -13.17 -37.58 -42.65
CA ASN A 155 -12.24 -38.48 -43.32
C ASN A 155 -12.61 -39.94 -43.06
N ARG A 156 -13.10 -40.28 -41.86
CA ARG A 156 -13.57 -41.63 -41.54
C ARG A 156 -14.83 -42.01 -42.31
N SER A 157 -15.79 -41.09 -42.45
CA SER A 157 -17.00 -41.35 -43.24
C SER A 157 -16.69 -41.46 -44.74
N LEU A 158 -15.73 -40.67 -45.25
CA LEU A 158 -15.26 -40.74 -46.63
C LEU A 158 -14.42 -42.00 -46.93
N ALA A 159 -13.66 -42.50 -45.96
CA ALA A 159 -12.85 -43.71 -46.12
C ALA A 159 -13.68 -45.01 -46.09
N ASN A 160 -14.84 -45.01 -45.41
CA ASN A 160 -15.75 -46.17 -45.31
C ASN A 160 -17.11 -45.93 -46.00
N PRO A 161 -17.18 -45.58 -47.29
CA PRO A 161 -18.45 -45.32 -47.97
C PRO A 161 -19.27 -46.60 -48.18
N VAL A 162 -18.62 -47.77 -48.15
CA VAL A 162 -19.22 -49.06 -48.54
C VAL A 162 -20.15 -49.63 -47.44
N GLN A 163 -19.95 -49.26 -46.17
CA GLN A 163 -20.77 -49.81 -45.07
C GLN A 163 -22.07 -49.03 -44.87
N SER A 164 -22.08 -47.71 -45.13
CA SER A 164 -23.30 -46.90 -45.07
C SER A 164 -24.25 -47.17 -46.24
N ALA A 165 -23.77 -47.73 -47.36
CA ALA A 165 -24.62 -48.05 -48.51
C ALA A 165 -25.42 -49.36 -48.35
N LEU A 166 -24.99 -50.28 -47.46
CA LEU A 166 -25.60 -51.60 -47.28
C LEU A 166 -26.67 -51.67 -46.16
N GLU A 167 -26.75 -50.67 -45.27
CA GLU A 167 -27.75 -50.66 -44.19
C GLU A 167 -29.00 -49.80 -44.48
N ASP A 168 -29.02 -48.96 -45.52
CA ASP A 168 -30.08 -47.94 -45.72
C ASP A 168 -31.07 -48.22 -46.88
N HIS A 169 -31.11 -49.44 -47.41
CA HIS A 169 -32.03 -49.83 -48.50
C HIS A 169 -33.44 -50.26 -48.05
N SER A 170 -33.95 -49.75 -46.92
CA SER A 170 -35.31 -50.13 -46.45
C SER A 170 -36.13 -49.01 -45.79
N ALA A 171 -36.00 -47.75 -46.22
CA ALA A 171 -37.12 -46.78 -46.18
C ALA A 171 -36.81 -45.49 -46.96
N PRO A 172 -37.68 -45.03 -47.87
CA PRO A 172 -37.50 -43.74 -48.54
C PRO A 172 -37.92 -42.61 -47.60
N ILE A 173 -36.99 -42.07 -46.83
CA ILE A 173 -37.21 -40.87 -46.02
C ILE A 173 -36.56 -39.68 -46.77
N GLN A 174 -37.42 -38.81 -47.31
CA GLN A 174 -37.00 -37.59 -47.98
C GLN A 174 -36.30 -36.66 -46.97
N PRO A 175 -35.09 -36.13 -47.25
CA PRO A 175 -34.41 -35.20 -46.35
C PRO A 175 -35.07 -33.81 -46.45
N SER A 176 -36.11 -33.58 -45.65
CA SER A 176 -36.57 -32.23 -45.37
C SER A 176 -35.53 -31.52 -44.50
N ARG A 177 -34.69 -30.70 -45.13
CA ARG A 177 -33.88 -29.67 -44.44
C ARG A 177 -34.80 -28.60 -43.88
N THR A 178 -35.63 -28.95 -42.90
CA THR A 178 -36.37 -27.97 -42.13
C THR A 178 -35.42 -27.45 -41.07
N ILE A 179 -34.81 -26.29 -41.33
CA ILE A 179 -34.08 -25.54 -40.31
C ILE A 179 -35.11 -25.26 -39.22
N ASP A 180 -34.98 -25.95 -38.10
CA ASP A 180 -35.90 -25.84 -36.98
C ASP A 180 -35.76 -24.42 -36.40
N PRO A 181 -36.76 -23.52 -36.58
CA PRO A 181 -36.65 -22.12 -36.19
C PRO A 181 -36.43 -21.95 -34.68
N SER A 182 -36.73 -22.99 -33.88
CA SER A 182 -36.50 -23.04 -32.45
C SER A 182 -35.01 -22.98 -32.06
N LEU A 183 -34.10 -23.43 -32.92
CA LEU A 183 -32.65 -23.33 -32.67
C LEU A 183 -32.13 -21.89 -32.79
N LEU A 184 -32.74 -21.08 -33.65
CA LEU A 184 -32.36 -19.68 -33.81
C LEU A 184 -32.75 -18.84 -32.57
N ASP A 185 -33.92 -19.12 -32.00
CA ASP A 185 -34.38 -18.47 -30.77
C ASP A 185 -33.57 -18.89 -29.54
N ARG A 186 -33.11 -20.15 -29.50
CA ARG A 186 -32.24 -20.63 -28.42
C ARG A 186 -30.88 -19.93 -28.40
N ALA A 187 -30.24 -19.78 -29.57
CA ALA A 187 -28.96 -19.07 -29.66
C ALA A 187 -29.09 -17.59 -29.26
N ARG A 188 -30.21 -16.96 -29.58
CA ARG A 188 -30.50 -15.57 -29.19
C ARG A 188 -30.68 -15.39 -27.69
N MET A 189 -31.36 -16.33 -27.04
CA MET A 189 -31.53 -16.31 -25.58
C MET A 189 -30.23 -16.58 -24.83
N GLU A 190 -29.37 -17.46 -25.34
CA GLU A 190 -28.10 -17.80 -24.71
C GLU A 190 -27.13 -16.61 -24.72
N GLN A 191 -27.09 -15.85 -25.82
CA GLN A 191 -26.29 -14.62 -25.92
C GLN A 191 -26.76 -13.50 -24.96
N ASP A 192 -28.08 -13.34 -24.78
CA ASP A 192 -28.64 -12.33 -23.86
C ASP A 192 -28.38 -12.70 -22.38
N LEU A 193 -28.25 -13.99 -22.08
CA LEU A 193 -27.95 -14.50 -20.74
C LEU A 193 -26.48 -14.25 -20.35
N GLU A 194 -25.54 -14.43 -21.28
CA GLU A 194 -24.12 -14.12 -21.07
C GLU A 194 -23.88 -12.60 -20.88
N GLU A 195 -24.59 -11.75 -21.63
CA GLU A 195 -24.47 -10.29 -21.47
C GLU A 195 -25.02 -9.80 -20.11
N ARG A 196 -26.06 -10.46 -19.58
CA ARG A 196 -26.58 -10.15 -18.23
C ARG A 196 -25.65 -10.64 -17.12
N GLN A 197 -25.04 -11.81 -17.26
CA GLN A 197 -24.11 -12.33 -16.24
C GLN A 197 -22.86 -11.46 -16.12
N THR A 198 -22.31 -10.99 -17.25
CA THR A 198 -21.12 -10.13 -17.24
C THR A 198 -21.38 -8.72 -16.68
N ARG A 199 -22.60 -8.18 -16.82
CA ARG A 199 -22.95 -6.88 -16.21
C ARG A 199 -23.23 -6.95 -14.70
N VAL A 200 -23.72 -8.07 -14.18
CA VAL A 200 -24.08 -8.20 -12.75
C VAL A 200 -22.89 -8.62 -11.87
N ALA A 201 -21.86 -9.26 -12.45
CA ALA A 201 -20.65 -9.67 -11.72
C ALA A 201 -19.75 -8.51 -11.21
N GLY A 202 -20.10 -7.25 -11.48
CA GLY A 202 -19.34 -6.08 -11.00
C GLY A 202 -19.67 -5.61 -9.58
N ARG A 203 -20.70 -6.14 -8.89
CA ARG A 203 -21.14 -5.56 -7.60
C ARG A 203 -21.96 -6.48 -6.70
N ILE A 204 -21.52 -7.71 -6.46
CA ILE A 204 -22.08 -8.53 -5.37
C ILE A 204 -20.89 -9.06 -4.57
N GLU A 205 -20.64 -8.44 -3.40
CA GLU A 205 -19.84 -9.10 -2.37
C GLU A 205 -20.58 -10.37 -1.95
N PRO A 206 -19.96 -11.56 -2.06
CA PRO A 206 -20.59 -12.79 -1.63
C PRO A 206 -20.77 -12.77 -0.10
N ASN A 207 -22.02 -12.62 0.33
CA ASN A 207 -22.42 -12.81 1.72
C ASN A 207 -22.47 -14.31 2.02
N TYR A 208 -21.37 -14.85 2.53
CA TYR A 208 -21.33 -16.24 2.97
C TYR A 208 -22.09 -16.40 4.30
N PRO A 209 -23.05 -17.32 4.40
CA PRO A 209 -23.71 -17.63 5.67
C PRO A 209 -22.67 -18.16 6.65
N GLN A 210 -22.55 -17.48 7.79
CA GLN A 210 -21.60 -17.76 8.86
C GLN A 210 -21.86 -19.18 9.41
N PRO A 211 -20.97 -20.17 9.17
CA PRO A 211 -21.14 -21.52 9.69
C PRO A 211 -20.93 -21.53 11.21
N SER A 212 -21.76 -22.30 11.92
CA SER A 212 -21.64 -22.53 13.36
C SER A 212 -20.24 -23.05 13.73
N PRO A 213 -19.69 -22.66 14.90
CA PRO A 213 -18.30 -22.94 15.28
C PRO A 213 -18.10 -24.44 15.56
N ALA A 214 -17.58 -25.14 14.55
CA ALA A 214 -16.85 -26.39 14.75
C ALA A 214 -15.56 -26.10 15.55
N PRO A 215 -15.04 -27.05 16.34
CA PRO A 215 -13.79 -26.86 17.08
C PRO A 215 -12.69 -26.39 16.13
N GLU A 216 -12.21 -25.18 16.37
CA GLU A 216 -11.32 -24.44 15.49
C GLU A 216 -10.06 -25.28 15.22
N PRO A 217 -9.72 -25.59 13.95
CA PRO A 217 -8.36 -25.99 13.66
C PRO A 217 -7.47 -24.82 14.07
N VAL A 218 -6.42 -25.08 14.82
CA VAL A 218 -5.39 -24.09 15.14
C VAL A 218 -4.82 -23.61 13.80
N ILE A 219 -5.34 -22.49 13.30
CA ILE A 219 -4.78 -21.80 12.15
C ILE A 219 -3.47 -21.23 12.67
N GLU A 220 -2.36 -21.91 12.37
CA GLU A 220 -1.02 -21.36 12.56
C GLU A 220 -1.00 -20.02 11.82
N GLU A 221 -1.05 -18.92 12.58
CA GLU A 221 -0.99 -17.59 11.99
C GLU A 221 0.28 -17.52 11.13
N PRO A 222 0.17 -17.13 9.86
CA PRO A 222 1.31 -17.12 8.97
C PRO A 222 2.40 -16.25 9.58
N ILE A 223 3.55 -16.88 9.88
CA ILE A 223 4.68 -16.26 10.55
C ILE A 223 5.05 -14.98 9.80
N SER A 224 4.80 -13.83 10.42
CA SER A 224 5.05 -12.52 9.83
C SER A 224 6.52 -12.41 9.42
N ILE A 225 6.79 -11.90 8.21
CA ILE A 225 8.14 -11.71 7.66
C ILE A 225 9.06 -10.99 8.66
N GLN A 226 8.51 -10.06 9.46
CA GLN A 226 9.26 -9.32 10.48
C GLN A 226 9.85 -10.25 11.56
N SER A 227 9.10 -11.26 11.99
CA SER A 227 9.57 -12.24 12.99
C SER A 227 10.70 -13.10 12.44
N GLN A 228 10.61 -13.50 11.16
CA GLN A 228 11.66 -14.28 10.49
C GLN A 228 12.95 -13.45 10.33
N VAL A 229 12.84 -12.17 9.93
CA VAL A 229 13.99 -11.25 9.87
C VAL A 229 14.65 -11.11 11.24
N ILE A 230 13.86 -10.99 12.30
CA ILE A 230 14.34 -10.86 13.68
C ILE A 230 15.05 -12.12 14.16
N GLU A 231 14.49 -13.29 13.89
CA GLU A 231 15.05 -14.57 14.29
C GLU A 231 16.40 -14.83 13.59
N LEU A 232 16.46 -14.59 12.28
CA LEU A 232 17.69 -14.72 11.51
C LEU A 232 18.76 -13.71 11.96
N ALA A 233 18.37 -12.47 12.26
CA ALA A 233 19.31 -11.49 12.82
C ALA A 233 19.82 -11.89 14.22
N ALA A 234 18.97 -12.49 15.05
CA ALA A 234 19.36 -13.00 16.37
C ALA A 234 20.34 -14.19 16.27
N SER A 235 20.31 -14.93 15.16
CA SER A 235 21.29 -15.99 14.86
C SER A 235 22.64 -15.48 14.34
N GLY A 236 22.81 -14.17 14.16
CA GLY A 236 24.06 -13.54 13.75
C GLY A 236 24.30 -13.44 12.23
N LEU A 237 23.27 -13.70 11.42
CA LEU A 237 23.33 -13.53 9.96
C LEU A 237 23.45 -12.06 9.57
N SER A 238 24.15 -11.78 8.47
CA SER A 238 24.26 -10.43 7.90
C SER A 238 22.98 -10.02 7.16
N ASN A 239 22.74 -8.71 7.02
CA ASN A 239 21.55 -8.17 6.34
C ASN A 239 21.40 -8.69 4.90
N ILE A 240 22.53 -8.90 4.20
CA ILE A 240 22.57 -9.44 2.83
C ILE A 240 22.10 -10.90 2.80
N GLU A 241 22.59 -11.71 3.74
CA GLU A 241 22.22 -13.14 3.83
C GLU A 241 20.75 -13.31 4.19
N ILE A 242 20.24 -12.51 5.12
CA ILE A 242 18.81 -12.51 5.50
C ILE A 242 17.93 -12.16 4.29
N ALA A 243 18.31 -11.13 3.53
CA ALA A 243 17.59 -10.72 2.33
C ALA A 243 17.57 -11.82 1.27
N HIS A 244 18.71 -12.48 1.04
CA HIS A 244 18.82 -13.59 0.10
C HIS A 244 17.99 -14.81 0.54
N GLN A 245 18.03 -15.19 1.82
CA GLN A 245 17.31 -16.34 2.36
C GLN A 245 15.79 -16.16 2.32
N LEU A 246 15.31 -14.95 2.64
CA LEU A 246 13.87 -14.64 2.61
C LEU A 246 13.37 -14.21 1.23
N LYS A 247 14.26 -14.11 0.23
CA LYS A 247 13.99 -13.54 -1.11
C LYS A 247 13.34 -12.15 -1.02
N GLN A 248 13.83 -11.30 -0.11
CA GLN A 248 13.35 -9.93 0.10
C GLN A 248 14.41 -8.90 -0.34
N PRO A 249 14.02 -7.67 -0.70
CA PRO A 249 14.96 -6.59 -0.97
C PRO A 249 15.79 -6.23 0.27
N ILE A 250 17.09 -5.97 0.10
CA ILE A 250 17.99 -5.69 1.22
C ILE A 250 17.56 -4.47 2.04
N GLY A 251 17.10 -3.40 1.38
CA GLY A 251 16.61 -2.19 2.07
C GLY A 251 15.39 -2.43 2.95
N GLN A 252 14.54 -3.42 2.62
CA GLN A 252 13.40 -3.78 3.45
C GLN A 252 13.84 -4.47 4.74
N VAL A 253 14.85 -5.34 4.67
CA VAL A 253 15.45 -5.98 5.83
C VAL A 253 16.10 -4.93 6.75
N GLU A 254 16.88 -4.01 6.17
CA GLU A 254 17.49 -2.90 6.91
C GLU A 254 16.45 -2.01 7.60
N LEU A 255 15.35 -1.68 6.91
CA LEU A 255 14.27 -0.88 7.47
C LEU A 255 13.62 -1.56 8.68
N ILE A 256 13.32 -2.86 8.59
CA ILE A 256 12.72 -3.63 9.69
C ILE A 256 13.65 -3.64 10.92
N LEU A 257 14.95 -3.88 10.71
CA LEU A 257 15.94 -3.88 11.79
C LEU A 257 16.10 -2.49 12.41
N ASN A 258 16.12 -1.43 11.61
CA ASN A 258 16.23 -0.05 12.08
C ASN A 258 14.98 0.39 12.87
N LEU A 259 13.78 0.04 12.40
CA LEU A 259 12.53 0.33 13.10
C LEU A 259 12.50 -0.33 14.49
N ARG A 260 12.99 -1.57 14.60
CA ARG A 260 13.08 -2.25 15.89
C ARG A 260 14.09 -1.58 16.82
N LYS A 261 15.25 -1.18 16.31
CA LYS A 261 16.29 -0.49 17.09
C LYS A 261 15.80 0.85 17.66
N GLN A 262 14.84 1.51 17.01
CA GLN A 262 14.22 2.76 17.50
C GLN A 262 13.12 2.54 18.55
N GLN A 263 12.56 1.33 18.65
CA GLN A 263 11.47 1.01 19.58
C GLN A 263 11.94 0.46 20.94
N GLY A 264 13.22 0.06 21.04
CA GLY A 264 13.88 -0.35 22.29
C GLY A 264 14.68 0.78 22.89
#